data_AF-A0A2E4BA39-F1
#
_entry.id   AF-A0A2E4BA39-F1
#
_cell.length_a   1.000
_cell.length_b   1.000
_cell.length_c   1.000
_cell.angle_alpha   90.00
_cell.angle_beta   90.00
_cell.angle_gamma   90.00
#
_symmetry.space_group_name_H-M   'P 1'
#
loop_
_entity.id
_entity.type
_entity.pdbx_description
1 polymer ?
#
loop_
_entity_poly.entity_id
_entity_poly.type
_entity_poly.pdbx_seq_one_letter_code
_entity_poly.pdbx_strand_id
1 'polypeptide(L)'
;MKKMRCTGDEDRARIAIVAEMQRVKWADVVEKLKEAGFPERTAKSVRNRHLRWRQFQEAERTGALVGQNINRCRLCGQYVRGHVCSGGVVQGANTESCVDVKDPDE
;
A
#
# COMPACT_ATOMS: atom_id res chain seq x y z
N MET A 1 -2.18 -1.85 20.14
CA MET A 1 -1.48 -2.63 19.09
C MET A 1 -1.03 -1.70 17.98
N LYS A 2 0.27 -1.60 17.72
CA LYS A 2 0.85 -0.69 16.70
C LYS A 2 0.32 -1.08 15.31
N LYS A 3 -0.28 -0.13 14.57
CA LYS A 3 -0.77 -0.37 13.19
C LYS A 3 0.41 -0.55 12.25
N MET A 4 0.79 -1.80 11.97
CA MET A 4 1.84 -2.11 11.00
C MET A 4 1.39 -1.72 9.59
N ARG A 5 2.16 -0.88 8.91
CA ARG A 5 1.84 -0.43 7.55
C ARG A 5 2.20 -1.49 6.50
N CYS A 6 1.53 -1.44 5.35
CA CYS A 6 1.89 -2.26 4.20
C CYS A 6 3.19 -1.74 3.56
N THR A 7 4.09 -2.65 3.21
CA THR A 7 5.32 -2.33 2.50
C THR A 7 5.07 -2.20 0.99
N GLY A 8 6.04 -1.61 0.26
CA GLY A 8 5.98 -1.53 -1.19
C GLY A 8 5.97 -2.90 -1.88
N ASP A 9 6.73 -3.86 -1.34
CA ASP A 9 6.73 -5.25 -1.82
C ASP A 9 5.38 -5.94 -1.58
N GLU A 10 4.78 -5.75 -0.40
CA GLU A 10 3.45 -6.28 -0.08
C GLU A 10 2.38 -5.70 -1.02
N ASP A 11 2.49 -4.41 -1.34
CA ASP A 11 1.60 -3.76 -2.32
C ASP A 11 1.77 -4.33 -3.73
N ARG A 12 3.01 -4.54 -4.21
CA ARG A 12 3.30 -5.16 -5.51
C ARG A 12 2.73 -6.58 -5.59
N ALA A 13 3.02 -7.41 -4.60
CA ALA A 13 2.52 -8.78 -4.53
C ALA A 13 0.99 -8.82 -4.53
N ARG A 14 0.34 -7.96 -3.74
CA ARG A 14 -1.14 -7.87 -3.73
C ARG A 14 -1.69 -7.53 -5.11
N ILE A 15 -1.09 -6.56 -5.81
CA ILE A 15 -1.57 -6.15 -7.14
C ILE A 15 -1.41 -7.29 -8.14
N ALA A 16 -0.26 -7.98 -8.15
CA ALA A 16 -0.01 -9.13 -9.01
C ALA A 16 -1.03 -10.26 -8.75
N ILE A 17 -1.19 -10.66 -7.48
CA ILE A 17 -2.17 -11.69 -7.08
C ILE A 17 -3.59 -11.33 -7.53
N VAL A 18 -4.01 -10.07 -7.35
CA VAL A 18 -5.35 -9.63 -7.76
C VAL A 18 -5.51 -9.63 -9.28
N ALA A 19 -4.46 -9.28 -10.04
CA ALA A 19 -4.49 -9.28 -11.50
C ALA A 19 -4.64 -10.69 -12.10
N GLU A 20 -4.11 -11.72 -11.42
CA GLU A 20 -4.23 -13.12 -11.83
C GLU A 20 -5.60 -13.75 -11.52
N MET A 21 -6.41 -13.11 -10.67
CA MET A 21 -7.71 -13.64 -10.26
C MET A 21 -8.84 -13.21 -11.21
N GLN A 22 -9.51 -14.18 -11.84
CA GLN A 22 -10.74 -13.92 -12.61
C GLN A 22 -11.87 -13.35 -11.72
N ARG A 23 -11.97 -13.82 -10.48
CA ARG A 23 -12.88 -13.30 -9.46
C ARG A 23 -12.12 -13.12 -8.14
N VAL A 24 -12.02 -11.89 -7.67
CA VAL A 24 -11.25 -11.56 -6.47
C VAL A 24 -11.98 -12.02 -5.21
N LYS A 25 -11.40 -13.00 -4.53
CA LYS A 25 -11.77 -13.41 -3.17
C LYS A 25 -10.69 -12.90 -2.21
N TRP A 26 -11.03 -11.92 -1.38
CA TRP A 26 -10.03 -11.24 -0.53
C TRP A 26 -9.41 -12.14 0.55
N ALA A 27 -10.09 -13.21 0.96
CA ALA A 27 -9.51 -14.23 1.83
C ALA A 27 -8.35 -14.94 1.12
N ASP A 28 -8.56 -15.40 -0.12
CA ASP A 28 -7.54 -16.06 -0.94
C ASP A 28 -6.34 -15.12 -1.21
N VAL A 29 -6.57 -13.81 -1.37
CA VAL A 29 -5.49 -12.83 -1.51
C VAL A 29 -4.65 -12.73 -0.23
N VAL A 30 -5.28 -12.77 0.95
CA VAL A 30 -4.58 -12.78 2.24
C VAL A 30 -3.73 -14.03 2.38
N GLU A 31 -4.27 -15.21 2.07
CA GLU A 31 -3.52 -16.46 2.14
C GLU A 31 -2.33 -16.44 1.20
N LYS A 32 -2.49 -15.99 -0.05
CA LYS A 32 -1.38 -15.85 -1.01
C LYS A 32 -0.32 -14.85 -0.56
N LEU A 33 -0.71 -13.75 0.10
CA LEU A 33 0.26 -12.81 0.68
C LEU A 33 1.04 -13.44 1.86
N LYS A 34 0.35 -14.23 2.69
CA LYS A 34 0.97 -14.97 3.79
C LYS A 34 1.93 -16.05 3.27
N GLU A 35 1.54 -16.80 2.24
CA GLU A 35 2.40 -17.76 1.52
C GLU A 35 3.64 -17.09 0.92
N ALA A 36 3.51 -15.84 0.46
CA ALA A 36 4.62 -15.03 -0.04
C ALA A 36 5.51 -14.42 1.07
N GLY A 37 5.27 -14.76 2.35
CA GLY A 37 6.08 -14.32 3.49
C GLY A 37 5.74 -12.93 4.02
N PHE A 38 4.63 -12.33 3.60
CA PHE A 38 4.18 -11.05 4.14
C PHE A 38 3.45 -11.23 5.48
N PRO A 39 3.43 -10.19 6.34
CA PRO A 39 2.72 -10.28 7.60
C PRO A 39 1.22 -10.52 7.43
N GLU A 40 0.62 -11.20 8.41
CA GLU A 40 -0.81 -11.49 8.39
C GLU A 40 -1.65 -10.21 8.36
N ARG A 41 -2.62 -10.17 7.43
CA ARG A 41 -3.55 -9.05 7.25
C ARG A 41 -4.98 -9.55 7.27
N THR A 42 -5.91 -8.69 7.65
CA THR A 42 -7.33 -8.98 7.44
C THR A 42 -7.73 -8.75 5.99
N ALA A 43 -8.67 -9.55 5.48
CA ALA A 43 -9.23 -9.37 4.14
C ALA A 43 -9.78 -7.95 3.91
N LYS A 44 -10.39 -7.34 4.94
CA LYS A 44 -10.84 -5.94 4.92
C LYS A 44 -9.70 -4.96 4.69
N SER A 45 -8.56 -5.15 5.39
CA SER A 45 -7.38 -4.28 5.24
C SER A 45 -6.80 -4.36 3.82
N VAL A 46 -6.61 -5.58 3.32
CA VAL A 46 -6.07 -5.85 1.98
C VAL A 46 -6.98 -5.26 0.90
N ARG A 47 -8.29 -5.49 0.99
CA ARG A 47 -9.30 -4.90 0.10
C ARG A 47 -9.21 -3.38 0.08
N ASN A 48 -9.26 -2.75 1.26
CA ASN A 48 -9.25 -1.28 1.36
C ASN A 48 -7.94 -0.68 0.84
N ARG A 49 -6.82 -1.36 1.03
CA ARG A 49 -5.54 -0.95 0.47
C ARG A 49 -5.56 -1.02 -1.06
N HIS A 50 -6.06 -2.11 -1.64
CA HIS A 50 -6.20 -2.26 -3.09
C HIS A 50 -7.15 -1.22 -3.70
N LEU A 51 -8.32 -0.98 -3.08
CA LEU A 51 -9.27 0.01 -3.57
C LEU A 51 -8.70 1.44 -3.57
N ARG A 52 -7.93 1.81 -2.54
CA ARG A 52 -7.26 3.11 -2.49
C ARG A 52 -6.20 3.27 -3.58
N TRP A 53 -5.45 2.21 -3.87
CA TRP A 53 -4.51 2.17 -5.00
C TRP A 53 -5.26 2.35 -6.33
N ARG A 54 -6.31 1.55 -6.58
CA ARG A 54 -7.10 1.64 -7.82
C ARG A 54 -7.74 3.01 -8.02
N GLN A 55 -8.38 3.57 -6.98
CA GLN A 55 -8.99 4.90 -7.04
C GLN A 55 -7.97 5.98 -7.36
N PHE A 56 -6.77 5.88 -6.78
CA PHE A 56 -5.70 6.83 -7.06
C PHE A 56 -5.22 6.74 -8.51
N GLN A 57 -4.99 5.52 -9.01
CA GLN A 57 -4.60 5.28 -10.41
C GLN A 57 -5.65 5.83 -11.38
N GLU A 58 -6.94 5.68 -11.06
CA GLU A 58 -8.02 6.24 -11.88
C GLU A 58 -8.06 7.78 -11.84
N ALA A 59 -7.86 8.37 -10.66
CA ALA A 59 -7.81 9.83 -10.52
C ALA A 59 -6.59 10.44 -11.23
N GLU A 60 -5.46 9.75 -11.22
CA GLU A 60 -4.26 10.11 -11.97
C GLU A 60 -4.51 10.06 -13.47
N ARG A 61 -5.10 8.96 -13.96
CA ARG A 61 -5.46 8.76 -15.37
C ARG A 61 -6.44 9.80 -15.91
N THR A 62 -7.40 10.21 -15.09
CA THR A 62 -8.44 11.20 -15.47
C THR A 62 -8.02 12.65 -15.25
N GLY A 63 -6.84 12.90 -14.68
CA GLY A 63 -6.40 14.24 -14.32
C GLY A 63 -7.16 14.86 -13.13
N ALA A 64 -7.98 14.09 -12.42
CA ALA A 64 -8.74 14.55 -11.25
C ALA A 64 -7.84 14.98 -10.07
N LEU A 65 -6.54 14.67 -10.13
CA LEU A 65 -5.54 15.10 -9.15
C LEU A 65 -4.92 16.47 -9.48
N VAL A 66 -5.17 17.04 -10.66
CA VAL A 66 -4.60 18.34 -11.06
C VAL A 66 -5.12 19.44 -10.14
N GLY A 67 -4.21 20.22 -9.56
CA GLY A 67 -4.54 21.28 -8.61
C GLY A 67 -4.87 20.81 -7.19
N GLN A 68 -4.86 19.50 -6.92
CA GLN A 68 -5.07 18.97 -5.57
C GLN A 68 -3.76 18.97 -4.78
N ASN A 69 -3.79 19.49 -3.55
CA ASN A 69 -2.65 19.41 -2.63
C ASN A 69 -2.60 18.02 -1.97
N ILE A 70 -1.83 17.12 -2.57
CA ILE A 70 -1.71 15.72 -2.12
C ILE A 70 -0.30 15.48 -1.59
N ASN A 71 -0.24 14.89 -0.39
CA ASN A 71 1.03 14.51 0.24
C ASN A 71 1.90 13.64 -0.68
N ARG A 72 3.20 13.88 -0.66
CA ARG A 72 4.22 13.11 -1.40
C ARG A 72 5.03 12.20 -0.48
N CYS A 73 5.40 11.03 -0.98
CA CYS A 73 6.25 10.06 -0.31
C CYS A 73 7.63 10.68 -0.13
N ARG A 74 8.16 10.65 1.09
CA ARG A 74 9.47 11.21 1.40
C ARG A 74 10.62 10.39 0.81
N LEU A 75 10.38 9.14 0.44
CA LEU A 75 11.40 8.24 -0.14
C LEU A 75 11.49 8.38 -1.66
N CYS A 76 10.34 8.35 -2.37
CA CYS A 76 10.33 8.31 -3.83
C CYS A 76 9.66 9.52 -4.50
N GLY A 77 9.17 10.51 -3.74
CA GLY A 77 8.54 11.73 -4.27
C GLY A 77 7.14 11.54 -4.89
N GLN A 78 6.69 10.30 -5.05
CA GLN A 78 5.37 9.94 -5.59
C GLN A 78 4.25 10.29 -4.62
N TYR A 79 3.04 10.52 -5.11
CA TYR A 79 1.89 10.83 -4.25
C TYR A 79 1.62 9.72 -3.23
N VAL A 80 1.56 10.03 -1.93
CA VAL A 80 1.40 9.02 -0.86
C VAL A 80 0.14 8.19 -1.04
N ARG A 81 -0.95 8.84 -1.46
CA ARG A 81 -2.24 8.19 -1.62
C ARG A 81 -2.11 7.17 -2.75
N GLY A 82 -2.31 5.90 -2.41
CA GLY A 82 -2.35 4.84 -3.42
C GLY A 82 -1.02 4.57 -4.16
N HIS A 83 0.12 5.16 -3.80
CA HIS A 83 1.40 4.71 -4.38
C HIS A 83 1.83 3.34 -3.85
N VAL A 84 2.59 2.66 -4.70
CA VAL A 84 3.39 1.49 -4.37
C VAL A 84 4.84 1.96 -4.33
N CYS A 85 5.45 2.02 -3.14
CA CYS A 85 6.82 2.54 -3.03
C CYS A 85 7.81 1.57 -3.68
N SER A 86 8.56 2.05 -4.67
CA SER A 86 9.72 1.37 -5.27
C SER A 86 11.02 1.63 -4.52
N GLY A 87 11.02 2.56 -3.55
CA GLY A 87 12.17 2.90 -2.71
C GLY A 87 12.64 1.68 -1.94
N GLY A 88 13.84 1.20 -2.31
CA GLY A 88 14.41 -0.07 -1.93
C GLY A 88 14.64 -0.23 -0.43
N VAL A 89 14.93 -1.47 -0.06
CA VAL A 89 15.59 -1.83 1.19
C VAL A 89 16.81 -0.91 1.34
N VAL A 90 16.73 0.06 2.25
CA VAL A 90 17.89 0.92 2.51
C VAL A 90 18.84 0.08 3.37
N GLN A 91 19.85 -0.54 2.72
CA GLN A 91 21.01 -1.06 3.42
C GLN A 91 21.69 0.13 4.12
N GLY A 92 21.56 0.22 5.44
CA GLY A 92 22.34 1.12 6.28
C GLY A 92 21.65 2.38 6.81
N ALA A 93 20.36 2.62 6.55
CA ALA A 93 19.61 3.68 7.23
C ALA A 93 18.21 3.20 7.59
N ASN A 94 18.00 2.95 8.89
CA ASN A 94 16.71 2.72 9.54
C ASN A 94 15.69 1.90 8.76
N THR A 95 15.53 0.64 9.19
CA THR A 95 14.30 -0.17 9.08
C THR A 95 13.11 0.48 9.81
N GLU A 96 12.96 1.79 9.69
CA GLU A 96 11.81 2.53 10.18
C GLU A 96 10.78 2.52 9.07
N SER A 97 9.84 1.58 9.24
CA SER A 97 8.41 1.87 9.17
C SER A 97 8.06 3.10 8.34
N CYS A 98 7.20 2.90 7.33
CA CYS A 98 6.38 4.00 6.83
C CYS A 98 5.85 4.79 8.06
N VAL A 99 6.36 6.00 8.24
CA VAL A 99 6.53 6.72 9.53
C VAL A 99 5.25 6.74 10.37
N ASP A 100 5.35 6.37 11.65
CA ASP A 100 4.30 6.46 12.68
C ASP A 100 3.33 7.65 12.45
N VAL A 101 2.03 7.36 12.32
CA VAL A 101 1.02 8.42 12.54
C VAL A 101 1.06 8.59 14.05
N LYS A 102 1.55 9.72 14.55
CA LYS A 102 1.48 10.07 15.97
C LYS A 102 0.07 9.72 16.49
N ASP A 103 0.02 8.98 17.60
CA ASP A 103 -1.20 8.83 18.39
C ASP A 103 -1.74 10.22 18.74
N PRO A 104 -3.05 10.49 18.54
CA PRO A 104 -3.69 11.66 19.08
C PRO A 104 -4.03 11.39 20.55
N ASP A 105 -3.08 11.66 21.45
CA ASP A 105 -3.45 12.18 22.77
C ASP A 105 -3.44 13.71 22.65
N GLU A 106 -4.49 14.24 22.02
CA GLU A 106 -5.04 15.58 22.24
C GLU A 106 -6.53 15.59 21.84
#